data_AF-A0A7W6DS59-F1
#
_entry.id   AF-A0A7W6DS59-F1
#
_cell.length_a   1.000
_cell.length_b   1.000
_cell.length_c   1.000
_cell.angle_alpha   90.00
_cell.angle_beta   90.00
_cell.angle_gamma   90.00
#
_symmetry.space_group_name_H-M   'P 1'
#
loop_
_entity.id
_entity.type
_entity.pdbx_description
1 polymer ?
#
loop_
_entity_poly.entity_id
_entity_poly.type
_entity_poly.pdbx_seq_one_letter_code
_entity_poly.pdbx_strand_id
1 'polypeptide(L)'
;MNFKEQIEHAYQRSGNDLGWRFLYSPSQTLSGARVAFIGLNPGGSEEDLAYGQYAVDHGSAYNRESWAGKAPGDHKLQKQVLALFKRLEVEPETVLAGNLVPFRSPTWRSLKSRAPSIQFGKELWAEVLSISQPSIIVTMGSVTTKILSEILKIDRLEKCPTGWGQVSAYRGELEGRRLVGLPHLSRYGTMTRPESSAYMDSLLS
;
A
#
# COMPACT_ATOMS: atom_id res chain seq x y z
N MET A 1 8.51 18.52 7.10
CA MET A 1 7.34 18.80 6.26
C MET A 1 6.06 18.40 6.98
N ASN A 2 4.94 19.09 6.71
CA ASN A 2 3.66 18.79 7.36
C ASN A 2 2.72 18.05 6.41
N PHE A 3 2.97 16.75 6.23
CA PHE A 3 2.11 15.90 5.40
C PHE A 3 0.67 15.88 5.89
N LYS A 4 0.43 16.00 7.20
CA LYS A 4 -0.91 15.99 7.78
C LYS A 4 -1.77 17.14 7.23
N GLU A 5 -1.25 18.36 7.29
CA GLU A 5 -1.95 19.55 6.76
C GLU A 5 -2.17 19.45 5.24
N GLN A 6 -1.18 18.98 4.48
CA GLN A 6 -1.32 18.80 3.04
C GLN A 6 -2.44 17.82 2.67
N ILE A 7 -2.50 16.68 3.38
CA ILE A 7 -3.53 15.65 3.18
C ILE A 7 -4.90 16.19 3.57
N GLU A 8 -5.01 16.88 4.70
CA GLU A 8 -6.26 17.50 5.16
C GLU A 8 -6.80 18.50 4.12
N HIS A 9 -5.94 19.42 3.64
CA HIS A 9 -6.34 20.39 2.62
C HIS A 9 -6.73 19.72 1.29
N ALA A 10 -6.01 18.69 0.86
CA ALA A 10 -6.34 17.95 -0.34
C ALA A 10 -7.66 17.17 -0.19
N TYR A 11 -7.90 16.58 0.99
CA TYR A 11 -9.12 15.87 1.32
C TYR A 11 -10.34 16.80 1.29
N GLN A 12 -10.28 17.96 1.96
CA GLN A 12 -11.35 18.96 1.96
C GLN A 12 -11.72 19.42 0.54
N ARG A 13 -10.71 19.67 -0.31
CA ARG A 13 -10.94 20.04 -1.73
C ARG A 13 -11.48 18.90 -2.59
N SER A 14 -11.27 17.65 -2.20
CA SER A 14 -11.64 16.50 -3.01
C SER A 14 -13.16 16.24 -3.02
N GLY A 15 -13.88 16.75 -2.01
CA GLY A 15 -15.32 16.52 -1.79
C GLY A 15 -15.66 15.14 -1.23
N ASN A 16 -14.66 14.30 -0.92
CA ASN A 16 -14.84 13.03 -0.23
C ASN A 16 -15.26 13.27 1.24
N ASP A 17 -15.94 12.29 1.83
CA ASP A 17 -16.71 12.43 3.08
C ASP A 17 -16.55 11.24 4.05
N LEU A 18 -15.73 10.23 3.72
CA LEU A 18 -15.53 9.05 4.57
C LEU A 18 -14.22 9.07 5.39
N GLY A 19 -13.59 10.22 5.51
CA GLY A 19 -12.29 10.43 6.11
C GLY A 19 -11.10 10.05 5.22
N TRP A 20 -9.91 10.23 5.77
CA TRP A 20 -8.65 9.88 5.14
C TRP A 20 -7.73 9.14 6.11
N ARG A 21 -6.83 8.33 5.55
CA ARG A 21 -5.77 7.64 6.30
C ARG A 21 -4.48 7.62 5.50
N PHE A 22 -3.42 8.12 6.12
CA PHE A 22 -2.10 8.15 5.49
C PHE A 22 -1.31 6.87 5.76
N LEU A 23 -0.82 6.68 6.99
CA LEU A 23 -0.01 5.52 7.34
C LEU A 23 -0.81 4.44 8.09
N TYR A 24 -0.51 3.21 7.71
CA TYR A 24 -0.91 1.95 8.35
C TYR A 24 0.22 1.42 9.26
N SER A 25 1.21 2.26 9.50
CA SER A 25 2.47 2.03 10.23
C SER A 25 2.83 3.29 11.03
N PRO A 26 3.75 3.21 12.00
CA PRO A 26 4.15 4.36 12.78
C PRO A 26 4.88 5.40 11.94
N SER A 27 4.74 6.67 12.32
CA SER A 27 5.36 7.79 11.59
C SER A 27 6.89 7.69 11.47
N GLN A 28 7.52 6.95 12.38
CA GLN A 28 8.95 6.65 12.38
C GLN A 28 9.38 5.91 11.11
N THR A 29 8.49 5.13 10.49
CA THR A 29 8.78 4.43 9.22
C THR A 29 9.00 5.38 8.03
N LEU A 30 8.65 6.66 8.15
CA LEU A 30 9.02 7.68 7.16
C LEU A 30 10.54 7.89 7.07
N SER A 31 11.30 7.40 8.06
CA SER A 31 12.76 7.42 8.06
C SER A 31 13.30 6.00 8.30
N GLY A 32 14.04 5.45 7.34
CA GLY A 32 14.80 4.21 7.54
C GLY A 32 14.02 2.91 7.35
N ALA A 33 12.76 2.95 6.89
CA ALA A 33 12.07 1.72 6.50
C ALA A 33 12.73 1.07 5.29
N ARG A 34 13.15 -0.20 5.43
CA ARG A 34 13.70 -0.99 4.31
C ARG A 34 12.66 -1.28 3.24
N VAL A 35 11.42 -1.49 3.68
CA VAL A 35 10.30 -1.91 2.83
C VAL A 35 9.19 -0.86 2.91
N ALA A 36 8.64 -0.48 1.75
CA ALA A 36 7.37 0.23 1.67
C ALA A 36 6.28 -0.67 1.09
N PHE A 37 5.07 -0.63 1.66
CA PHE A 37 3.89 -1.32 1.15
C PHE A 37 2.78 -0.30 0.84
N ILE A 38 2.46 -0.14 -0.44
CA ILE A 38 1.57 0.93 -0.92
C ILE A 38 0.36 0.32 -1.64
N GLY A 39 -0.81 0.44 -1.02
CA GLY A 39 -2.10 0.10 -1.64
C GLY A 39 -2.66 1.22 -2.53
N LEU A 40 -3.90 1.08 -2.98
CA LEU A 40 -4.56 2.09 -3.81
C LEU A 40 -5.18 3.20 -2.97
N ASN A 41 -6.15 2.85 -2.12
CA ASN A 41 -6.82 3.76 -1.20
C ASN A 41 -7.48 2.97 -0.04
N PRO A 42 -7.75 3.62 1.11
CA PRO A 42 -8.51 3.00 2.18
C PRO A 42 -9.90 2.56 1.70
N GLY A 43 -10.24 1.29 1.92
CA GLY A 43 -11.57 0.75 1.62
C GLY A 43 -12.54 0.92 2.78
N GLY A 44 -13.81 0.62 2.53
CA GLY A 44 -14.86 0.63 3.55
C GLY A 44 -15.93 1.69 3.27
N SER A 45 -17.13 1.44 3.79
CA SER A 45 -18.31 2.27 3.57
C SER A 45 -18.68 3.13 4.78
N GLU A 46 -18.02 2.88 5.90
CA GLU A 46 -18.23 3.61 7.14
C GLU A 46 -17.31 4.82 7.19
N GLU A 47 -17.85 5.90 7.73
CA GLU A 47 -17.10 7.10 8.05
C GLU A 47 -16.03 6.74 9.08
N ASP A 48 -14.79 7.16 8.82
CA ASP A 48 -13.74 7.03 9.81
C ASP A 48 -14.09 7.94 11.00
N LEU A 49 -14.37 7.37 12.18
CA LEU A 49 -14.76 8.15 13.37
C LEU A 49 -13.69 9.19 13.77
N ALA A 50 -12.44 8.98 13.36
CA ALA A 50 -11.35 9.92 13.57
C ALA A 50 -11.31 11.06 12.53
N TYR A 51 -12.12 10.99 11.46
CA TYR A 51 -12.15 11.88 10.28
C TYR A 51 -10.83 12.05 9.52
N GLY A 52 -9.71 11.58 10.07
CA GLY A 52 -8.37 11.65 9.52
C GLY A 52 -7.36 10.94 10.43
N GLN A 53 -6.72 9.89 9.94
CA GLN A 53 -5.67 9.18 10.67
C GLN A 53 -4.31 9.33 9.99
N TYR A 54 -3.39 10.03 10.65
CA TYR A 54 -2.04 10.28 10.13
C TYR A 54 -1.17 9.02 10.15
N ALA A 55 -1.10 8.34 11.29
CA ALA A 55 -0.32 7.12 11.48
C ALA A 55 -0.97 6.25 12.56
N VAL A 56 -0.46 5.03 12.72
CA VAL A 56 -0.68 4.26 13.95
C VAL A 56 0.39 4.64 14.98
N ASP A 57 0.07 4.59 16.26
CA ASP A 57 1.05 4.96 17.30
C ASP A 57 2.15 3.91 17.45
N HIS A 58 1.77 2.62 17.37
CA HIS A 58 2.65 1.46 17.50
C HIS A 58 2.12 0.26 16.72
N GLY A 59 3.02 -0.64 16.35
CA GLY A 59 2.70 -1.84 15.57
C GLY A 59 2.30 -1.54 14.12
N SER A 60 1.43 -2.37 13.55
CA SER A 60 0.88 -2.16 12.20
C SER A 60 -0.64 -2.30 12.22
N ALA A 61 -1.34 -1.54 11.38
CA ALA A 61 -2.76 -1.72 11.16
C ALA A 61 -3.11 -3.17 10.75
N TYR A 62 -2.18 -3.87 10.09
CA TYR A 62 -2.38 -5.24 9.63
C TYR A 62 -2.34 -6.29 10.75
N ASN A 63 -1.70 -6.02 11.90
CA ASN A 63 -1.66 -6.95 13.04
C ASN A 63 -2.31 -6.42 14.33
N ARG A 64 -2.64 -5.13 14.42
CA ARG A 64 -3.21 -4.50 15.63
C ARG A 64 -4.70 -4.21 15.55
N GLU A 65 -5.23 -3.96 14.35
CA GLU A 65 -6.61 -3.49 14.20
C GLU A 65 -7.59 -4.62 13.87
N SER A 66 -8.79 -4.52 14.43
CA SER A 66 -9.93 -5.36 14.07
C SER A 66 -10.61 -4.82 12.82
N TRP A 67 -10.65 -5.61 11.75
CA TRP A 67 -11.28 -5.22 10.48
C TRP A 67 -12.51 -6.10 10.21
N ALA A 68 -13.66 -5.47 9.95
CA ALA A 68 -14.94 -6.14 9.71
C ALA A 68 -15.33 -7.13 10.82
N GLY A 69 -15.11 -6.75 12.09
CA GLY A 69 -15.42 -7.56 13.27
C GLY A 69 -14.54 -8.80 13.45
N LYS A 70 -13.43 -8.92 12.71
CA LYS A 70 -12.45 -10.00 12.88
C LYS A 70 -11.37 -9.60 13.86
N ALA A 71 -10.83 -10.60 14.59
CA ALA A 71 -9.68 -10.38 15.44
C ALA A 71 -8.51 -9.78 14.63
N PRO A 72 -7.62 -8.99 15.26
CA PRO A 72 -6.46 -8.43 14.58
C PRO A 72 -5.64 -9.49 13.83
N GLY A 73 -5.32 -9.22 12.56
CA GLY A 73 -4.60 -10.15 11.70
C GLY A 73 -5.48 -11.20 10.99
N ASP A 74 -6.75 -11.35 11.37
CA ASP A 74 -7.62 -12.40 10.85
C ASP A 74 -8.44 -12.02 9.62
N HIS A 75 -8.50 -10.73 9.26
CA HIS A 75 -9.14 -10.34 8.01
C HIS A 75 -8.35 -10.89 6.79
N LYS A 76 -9.04 -11.27 5.71
CA LYS A 76 -8.41 -11.90 4.53
C LYS A 76 -7.21 -11.10 4.01
N LEU A 77 -7.35 -9.78 3.90
CA LEU A 77 -6.26 -8.91 3.46
C LEU A 77 -5.11 -8.86 4.48
N GLN A 78 -5.41 -8.82 5.78
CA GLN A 78 -4.40 -8.83 6.84
C GLN A 78 -3.55 -10.10 6.76
N LYS A 79 -4.18 -11.28 6.64
CA LYS A 79 -3.45 -12.56 6.49
C LYS A 79 -2.48 -12.55 5.31
N GLN A 80 -2.91 -12.00 4.18
CA GLN A 80 -2.06 -11.92 2.98
C GLN A 80 -0.89 -10.96 3.14
N VAL A 81 -1.13 -9.78 3.73
CA VAL A 81 -0.09 -8.77 3.95
C VAL A 81 0.91 -9.21 5.02
N LEU A 82 0.44 -9.84 6.11
CA LEU A 82 1.33 -10.40 7.13
C LEU A 82 2.16 -11.57 6.58
N ALA A 83 1.59 -12.40 5.70
CA ALA A 83 2.36 -13.43 5.00
C ALA A 83 3.42 -12.84 4.05
N LEU A 84 3.10 -11.74 3.36
CA LEU A 84 4.08 -10.98 2.57
C LEU A 84 5.23 -10.46 3.45
N PHE A 85 4.93 -9.82 4.58
CA PHE A 85 5.95 -9.28 5.49
C PHE A 85 6.84 -10.38 6.06
N LYS A 86 6.25 -11.54 6.41
CA LYS A 86 7.01 -12.72 6.81
C LYS A 86 7.96 -13.22 5.72
N ARG A 87 7.51 -13.29 4.46
CA ARG A 87 8.38 -13.68 3.32
C ARG A 87 9.51 -12.69 3.05
N LEU A 88 9.26 -11.41 3.33
CA LEU A 88 10.27 -10.37 3.24
C LEU A 88 11.15 -10.29 4.50
N GLU A 89 10.92 -11.13 5.50
CA GLU A 89 11.67 -11.14 6.76
C GLU A 89 11.73 -9.75 7.42
N VAL A 90 10.58 -9.06 7.45
CA VAL A 90 10.44 -7.75 8.10
C VAL A 90 9.31 -7.77 9.12
N GLU A 91 9.53 -7.09 10.24
CA GLU A 91 8.50 -6.88 11.24
C GLU A 91 7.44 -5.90 10.72
N PRO A 92 6.13 -6.17 10.88
CA PRO A 92 5.07 -5.32 10.35
C PRO A 92 5.17 -3.85 10.76
N GLU A 93 5.67 -3.57 11.96
CA GLU A 93 5.83 -2.23 12.51
C GLU A 93 6.93 -1.41 11.81
N THR A 94 7.89 -2.09 11.16
CA THR A 94 9.04 -1.46 10.48
C THR A 94 8.79 -1.17 9.00
N VAL A 95 7.63 -1.61 8.47
CA VAL A 95 7.26 -1.41 7.07
C VAL A 95 6.57 -0.06 6.92
N LEU A 96 7.04 0.77 6.00
CA LEU A 96 6.34 2.00 5.60
C LEU A 96 5.08 1.62 4.82
N ALA A 97 3.97 1.48 5.53
CA ALA A 97 2.71 1.00 4.96
C ALA A 97 1.70 2.14 4.80
N GLY A 98 1.06 2.23 3.63
CA GLY A 98 0.05 3.24 3.33
C GLY A 98 -0.71 2.96 2.04
N ASN A 99 -1.43 3.97 1.54
CA ASN A 99 -2.08 3.93 0.23
C ASN A 99 -1.65 5.11 -0.63
N LEU A 100 -1.60 4.92 -1.95
CA LEU A 100 -1.30 5.98 -2.92
C LEU A 100 -2.20 7.20 -2.73
N VAL A 101 -3.51 6.97 -2.63
CA VAL A 101 -4.51 7.99 -2.34
C VAL A 101 -5.00 7.78 -0.90
N PRO A 102 -4.79 8.73 0.02
CA PRO A 102 -5.16 8.54 1.42
C PRO A 102 -6.67 8.66 1.68
N PHE A 103 -7.50 8.92 0.68
CA PHE A 103 -8.93 9.18 0.87
C PHE A 103 -9.76 7.89 0.83
N ARG A 104 -10.62 7.72 1.83
CA ARG A 104 -11.45 6.51 1.94
C ARG A 104 -12.58 6.51 0.93
N SER A 105 -12.87 5.34 0.37
CA SER A 105 -14.09 5.12 -0.40
C SER A 105 -14.55 3.65 -0.36
N PRO A 106 -15.86 3.36 -0.56
CA PRO A 106 -16.35 1.98 -0.60
C PRO A 106 -15.74 1.20 -1.76
N THR A 107 -15.57 1.87 -2.89
CA THR A 107 -14.91 1.35 -4.08
C THR A 107 -14.04 2.40 -4.72
N TRP A 108 -13.06 1.98 -5.52
CA TRP A 108 -12.27 2.92 -6.32
C TRP A 108 -13.13 3.77 -7.27
N ARG A 109 -14.24 3.21 -7.75
CA ARG A 109 -15.16 3.91 -8.67
C ARG A 109 -15.92 5.04 -7.99
N SER A 110 -16.20 4.92 -6.69
CA SER A 110 -16.95 5.91 -5.93
C SER A 110 -16.08 7.01 -5.32
N LEU A 111 -14.75 6.94 -5.44
CA LEU A 111 -13.87 8.04 -5.01
C LEU A 111 -14.17 9.30 -5.83
N LYS A 112 -14.53 10.39 -5.16
CA LYS A 112 -14.78 11.69 -5.77
C LYS A 112 -13.45 12.35 -6.16
N SER A 113 -13.47 13.18 -7.21
CA SER A 113 -12.28 13.92 -7.68
C SER A 113 -11.06 13.02 -7.91
N ARG A 114 -11.26 11.87 -8.54
CA ARG A 114 -10.25 10.80 -8.65
C ARG A 114 -8.94 11.23 -9.31
N ALA A 115 -8.99 11.96 -10.42
CA ALA A 115 -7.78 12.40 -11.12
C ALA A 115 -6.95 13.39 -10.27
N PRO A 116 -7.55 14.46 -9.69
CA PRO A 116 -6.85 15.28 -8.70
C PRO A 116 -6.31 14.50 -7.50
N SER A 117 -7.06 13.51 -7.01
CA SER A 117 -6.63 12.68 -5.87
C SER A 117 -5.42 11.80 -6.20
N ILE A 118 -5.37 11.25 -7.43
CA ILE A 118 -4.19 10.54 -7.93
C ILE A 118 -3.00 11.49 -8.02
N GLN A 119 -3.20 12.69 -8.58
CA GLN A 119 -2.11 13.65 -8.74
C GLN A 119 -1.54 14.07 -7.39
N PHE A 120 -2.40 14.33 -6.40
CA PHE A 120 -1.98 14.56 -5.02
C PHE A 120 -1.20 13.36 -4.45
N GLY A 121 -1.71 12.13 -4.63
CA GLY A 121 -1.01 10.92 -4.19
C GLY A 121 0.36 10.74 -4.85
N LYS A 122 0.51 11.11 -6.12
CA LYS A 122 1.78 11.10 -6.84
C LYS A 122 2.81 12.02 -6.18
N GLU A 123 2.41 13.26 -5.92
CA GLU A 123 3.27 14.28 -5.30
C GLU A 123 3.67 13.87 -3.88
N LEU A 124 2.68 13.45 -3.08
CA LEU A 124 2.88 12.97 -1.71
C LEU A 124 3.89 11.82 -1.66
N TRP A 125 3.70 10.78 -2.48
CA TRP A 125 4.58 9.61 -2.43
C TRP A 125 5.94 9.84 -3.10
N ALA A 126 6.04 10.74 -4.08
CA ALA A 126 7.35 11.16 -4.59
C ALA A 126 8.18 11.80 -3.48
N GLU A 127 7.59 12.68 -2.68
CA GLU A 127 8.26 13.31 -1.54
C GLU A 127 8.60 12.27 -0.46
N VAL A 128 7.63 11.45 -0.04
CA VAL A 128 7.84 10.40 0.99
C VAL A 128 8.97 9.44 0.60
N LEU A 129 9.00 8.98 -0.65
CA LEU A 129 10.03 8.05 -1.11
C LEU A 129 11.39 8.72 -1.29
N SER A 130 11.44 10.03 -1.54
CA SER A 130 12.71 10.78 -1.54
C SER A 130 13.38 10.82 -0.15
N ILE A 131 12.56 10.81 0.91
CA ILE A 131 13.00 10.89 2.32
C ILE A 131 13.30 9.49 2.87
N SER A 132 12.35 8.57 2.71
CA SER A 132 12.41 7.24 3.32
C SER A 132 13.37 6.29 2.63
N GLN A 133 13.57 6.46 1.32
CA GLN A 133 14.48 5.68 0.47
C GLN A 133 14.46 4.15 0.72
N PRO A 134 13.27 3.50 0.73
CA PRO A 134 13.18 2.05 0.89
C PRO A 134 13.88 1.34 -0.28
N SER A 135 14.57 0.23 0.01
CA SER A 135 15.18 -0.60 -1.04
C SER A 135 14.19 -1.52 -1.74
N ILE A 136 13.06 -1.83 -1.09
CA ILE A 136 11.98 -2.62 -1.68
C ILE A 136 10.66 -1.86 -1.54
N ILE A 137 9.99 -1.62 -2.66
CA ILE A 137 8.67 -1.02 -2.74
C ILE A 137 7.72 -2.09 -3.26
N VAL A 138 6.72 -2.45 -2.46
CA VAL A 138 5.67 -3.38 -2.84
C VAL A 138 4.38 -2.62 -3.04
N THR A 139 3.75 -2.76 -4.21
CA THR A 139 2.47 -2.13 -4.53
C THR A 139 1.37 -3.16 -4.66
N MET A 140 0.12 -2.74 -4.43
CA MET A 140 -1.05 -3.58 -4.65
C MET A 140 -2.00 -2.95 -5.69
N GLY A 141 -2.15 -3.64 -6.82
CA GLY A 141 -3.03 -3.23 -7.93
C GLY A 141 -2.29 -2.48 -9.04
N SER A 142 -2.76 -2.64 -10.28
CA SER A 142 -2.05 -2.15 -11.49
C SER A 142 -1.93 -0.62 -11.55
N VAL A 143 -2.93 0.12 -11.06
CA VAL A 143 -2.90 1.59 -11.00
C VAL A 143 -1.75 2.06 -10.12
N THR A 144 -1.65 1.52 -8.90
CA THR A 144 -0.59 1.87 -7.96
C THR A 144 0.77 1.46 -8.51
N THR A 145 0.91 0.23 -9.04
CA THR A 145 2.18 -0.23 -9.64
C THR A 145 2.66 0.69 -10.75
N LYS A 146 1.79 1.08 -11.68
CA LYS A 146 2.15 1.98 -12.78
C LYS A 146 2.62 3.35 -12.27
N ILE A 147 1.92 3.90 -11.30
CA ILE A 147 2.24 5.23 -10.77
C ILE A 147 3.56 5.20 -10.00
N LEU A 148 3.79 4.18 -9.20
CA LEU A 148 5.04 4.04 -8.47
C LEU A 148 6.22 3.73 -9.40
N SER A 149 6.02 3.01 -10.51
CA SER A 149 7.08 2.84 -11.51
C SER A 149 7.44 4.17 -12.17
N GLU A 150 6.47 5.06 -12.45
CA GLU A 150 6.71 6.42 -12.95
C GLU A 150 7.51 7.27 -11.94
N ILE A 151 7.11 7.26 -10.66
CA ILE A 151 7.80 8.00 -9.58
C ILE A 151 9.25 7.52 -9.43
N LEU A 152 9.45 6.20 -9.49
CA LEU A 152 10.76 5.57 -9.36
C LEU A 152 11.58 5.57 -10.67
N LYS A 153 11.01 6.07 -11.79
CA LYS A 153 11.63 6.05 -13.13
C LYS A 153 12.00 4.63 -13.62
N ILE A 154 11.24 3.62 -13.20
CA ILE A 154 11.41 2.23 -13.63
C ILE A 154 10.58 2.03 -14.90
N ASP A 155 11.23 2.15 -16.06
CA ASP A 155 10.56 2.09 -17.37
C ASP A 155 10.17 0.67 -17.81
N ARG A 156 10.80 -0.36 -17.25
CA ARG A 156 10.59 -1.76 -17.63
C ARG A 156 10.15 -2.57 -16.43
N LEU A 157 8.91 -3.06 -16.50
CA LEU A 157 8.36 -4.03 -15.56
C LEU A 157 8.29 -5.40 -16.23
N GLU A 158 9.01 -6.35 -15.67
CA GLU A 158 8.88 -7.76 -16.01
C GLU A 158 7.55 -8.28 -15.49
N LYS A 159 6.79 -8.97 -16.35
CA LYS A 159 5.52 -9.61 -15.98
C LYS A 159 5.81 -11.01 -15.46
N CYS A 160 5.49 -11.27 -14.20
CA CYS A 160 5.75 -12.54 -13.53
C CYS A 160 4.45 -13.33 -13.30
N PRO A 161 4.46 -14.66 -13.47
CA PRO A 161 3.34 -15.50 -13.10
C PRO A 161 3.15 -15.54 -11.58
N THR A 162 1.92 -15.78 -11.12
CA THR A 162 1.59 -15.86 -9.68
C THR A 162 1.16 -17.25 -9.23
N GLY A 163 1.08 -18.22 -10.15
CA GLY A 163 0.45 -19.52 -9.91
C GLY A 163 -1.08 -19.46 -9.77
N TRP A 164 -1.72 -18.31 -10.02
CA TRP A 164 -3.18 -18.13 -9.95
C TRP A 164 -3.77 -17.78 -11.31
N GLY A 165 -4.08 -18.81 -12.12
CA GLY A 165 -4.68 -18.62 -13.44
C GLY A 165 -3.89 -17.64 -14.32
N GLN A 166 -4.57 -16.64 -14.90
CA GLN A 166 -3.96 -15.61 -15.75
C GLN A 166 -3.54 -14.34 -14.98
N VAL A 167 -3.48 -14.40 -13.64
CA VAL A 167 -3.11 -13.26 -12.81
C VAL A 167 -1.59 -13.12 -12.77
N SER A 168 -1.11 -11.90 -12.99
CA SER A 168 0.32 -11.58 -13.00
C SER A 168 0.69 -10.62 -11.89
N ALA A 169 1.93 -10.74 -11.45
CA ALA A 169 2.65 -9.74 -10.70
C ALA A 169 3.67 -9.07 -11.63
N TYR A 170 4.33 -8.04 -11.13
CA TYR A 170 5.31 -7.28 -11.86
C TYR A 170 6.55 -7.05 -11.00
N ARG A 171 7.72 -7.03 -11.64
CA ARG A 171 8.98 -6.70 -10.99
C ARG A 171 9.77 -5.73 -11.84
N GLY A 172 10.41 -4.75 -11.21
CA GLY A 172 11.38 -3.88 -11.84
C GLY A 172 12.40 -3.38 -10.83
N GLU A 173 13.53 -2.88 -11.31
CA GLU A 173 14.62 -2.41 -10.46
C GLU A 173 15.34 -1.25 -11.12
N LEU A 174 15.73 -0.25 -10.33
CA LEU A 174 16.59 0.84 -10.74
C LEU A 174 17.44 1.31 -9.56
N GLU A 175 18.76 1.44 -9.76
CA GLU A 175 19.68 1.97 -8.74
C GLU A 175 19.57 1.25 -7.37
N GLY A 176 19.41 -0.07 -7.38
CA GLY A 176 19.26 -0.87 -6.16
C GLY A 176 17.90 -0.74 -5.45
N ARG A 177 16.95 0.00 -6.02
CA ARG A 177 15.55 0.07 -5.58
C ARG A 177 14.70 -0.88 -6.40
N ARG A 178 14.08 -1.85 -5.74
CA ARG A 178 13.21 -2.85 -6.35
C ARG A 178 11.74 -2.46 -6.19
N LEU A 179 10.97 -2.52 -7.27
CA LEU A 179 9.51 -2.41 -7.27
C LEU A 179 8.90 -3.78 -7.54
N VAL A 180 8.01 -4.22 -6.65
CA VAL A 180 7.20 -5.44 -6.79
C VAL A 180 5.72 -5.07 -6.83
N GLY A 181 5.11 -5.20 -8.00
CA GLY A 181 3.69 -4.96 -8.22
C GLY A 181 2.85 -6.21 -8.05
N LEU A 182 2.10 -6.32 -6.97
CA LEU A 182 1.21 -7.45 -6.69
C LEU A 182 -0.21 -7.22 -7.23
N PRO A 183 -0.95 -8.29 -7.57
CA PRO A 183 -2.38 -8.20 -7.76
C PRO A 183 -3.08 -7.83 -6.44
N HIS A 184 -4.35 -7.43 -6.49
CA HIS A 184 -5.11 -7.10 -5.28
C HIS A 184 -5.22 -8.31 -4.34
N LEU A 185 -4.50 -8.29 -3.22
CA LEU A 185 -4.41 -9.39 -2.24
C LEU A 185 -5.75 -9.65 -1.52
N SER A 186 -6.66 -8.67 -1.50
CA SER A 186 -8.04 -8.88 -1.04
C SER A 186 -8.84 -9.79 -1.98
N ARG A 187 -8.50 -9.82 -3.27
CA ARG A 187 -9.15 -10.65 -4.29
C ARG A 187 -8.39 -11.97 -4.48
N TYR A 188 -7.08 -11.90 -4.68
CA TYR A 188 -6.23 -13.03 -5.04
C TYR A 188 -5.38 -13.46 -3.86
N GLY A 189 -5.57 -14.69 -3.40
CA GLY A 189 -4.93 -15.20 -2.19
C GLY A 189 -3.49 -15.66 -2.38
N THR A 190 -2.72 -15.03 -3.27
CA THR A 190 -1.41 -15.54 -3.74
C THR A 190 -0.36 -15.67 -2.65
N MET A 191 -0.44 -14.88 -1.57
CA MET A 191 0.56 -14.94 -0.50
C MET A 191 0.40 -16.18 0.40
N THR A 192 -0.83 -16.64 0.63
CA THR A 192 -1.09 -17.78 1.54
C THR A 192 -1.45 -19.07 0.81
N ARG A 193 -1.51 -19.04 -0.53
CA ARG A 193 -1.85 -20.22 -1.33
C ARG A 193 -0.59 -21.07 -1.61
N PRO A 194 -0.57 -22.38 -1.27
CA PRO A 194 0.59 -23.24 -1.48
C PRO A 194 1.09 -23.28 -2.93
N GLU A 195 0.18 -23.39 -3.90
CA GLU A 195 0.52 -23.48 -5.32
C GLU A 195 1.06 -22.16 -5.89
N SER A 196 0.91 -21.05 -5.14
CA SER A 196 1.51 -19.77 -5.46
C SER A 196 2.87 -19.56 -4.78
N SER A 197 3.30 -20.45 -3.86
CA SER A 197 4.48 -20.18 -3.00
C SER A 197 5.76 -19.96 -3.80
N ALA A 198 6.15 -20.94 -4.64
CA ALA A 198 7.38 -20.83 -5.42
C ALA A 198 7.41 -19.58 -6.33
N TYR A 199 6.25 -19.17 -6.85
CA TYR A 199 6.12 -17.95 -7.64
C TYR A 199 6.33 -16.68 -6.81
N MET A 200 5.78 -16.63 -5.59
CA MET A 200 5.97 -15.48 -4.69
C MET A 200 7.38 -15.43 -4.14
N ASP A 201 8.00 -16.58 -3.83
CA ASP A 201 9.36 -16.65 -3.35
C ASP A 201 10.35 -16.16 -4.43
N SER A 202 10.15 -16.57 -5.69
CA SER A 202 10.94 -16.07 -6.84
C SER A 202 10.68 -14.59 -7.18
N LEU A 203 9.48 -14.08 -6.93
CA LEU A 203 9.14 -12.68 -7.15
C LEU A 203 9.81 -11.76 -6.13
N LEU A 204 9.94 -12.24 -4.88
CA LEU A 204 10.40 -11.44 -3.74
C LEU A 204 11.91 -11.59 -3.48
N SER A 205 12.55 -12.67 -3.96
CA SER A 205 14.02 -12.86 -3.96
C SER A 205 14.74 -11.78 -4.76
#